data_AF-A0A6P1PVT5-F1
#
_entry.id   AF-A0A6P1PVT5-F1
#
_cell.length_a   1.000
_cell.length_b   1.000
_cell.length_c   1.000
_cell.angle_alpha   90.00
_cell.angle_beta   90.00
_cell.angle_gamma   90.00
#
_symmetry.space_group_name_H-M   'P 1'
#
loop_
_entity.id
_entity.type
_entity.pdbx_description
1 polymer ?
#
loop_
_entity_poly.entity_id
_entity_poly.type
_entity_poly.pdbx_seq_one_letter_code
_entity_poly.pdbx_strand_id
1 'polypeptide(L)'
;MKNYFIFAVIYTISCTQITRADDKADYYKKAVNEYHEEQIKMSNNIIIMELVYSKSKSLEEYRRNCMPGAFCGLTVMSLAIEGLGVNTSPAASDVLVDLIVTTLDAGASEDLDCAIVIKGNKILPQLEDFNIENSLSNCNANFSKLKKSVLRTIDDVSVNDICQLNKSRHETIKNRVHDLIQSIKSKTVCE
;
A
#
# COMPACT_ATOMS: atom_id res chain seq x y z
N MET A 1 47.83 28.74 -28.82
CA MET A 1 47.61 28.66 -27.36
C MET A 1 46.28 29.26 -26.87
N LYS A 2 45.76 30.38 -27.42
CA LYS A 2 44.49 31.00 -26.97
C LYS A 2 43.23 30.11 -27.09
N ASN A 3 43.11 29.28 -28.13
CA ASN A 3 41.90 28.48 -28.33
C ASN A 3 41.71 27.36 -27.29
N TYR A 4 42.79 26.73 -26.81
CA TYR A 4 42.71 25.66 -25.80
C TYR A 4 42.15 26.16 -24.46
N PHE A 5 42.43 27.41 -24.11
CA PHE A 5 41.95 28.00 -22.86
C PHE A 5 40.43 28.24 -22.90
N ILE A 6 39.90 28.67 -24.05
CA ILE A 6 38.46 28.89 -24.24
C ILE A 6 37.69 27.56 -24.20
N PHE A 7 38.20 26.51 -24.86
CA PHE A 7 37.59 25.18 -24.81
C PHE A 7 37.60 24.58 -23.39
N ALA A 8 38.67 24.76 -22.63
CA ALA A 8 38.76 24.30 -21.23
C ALA A 8 37.75 25.02 -20.31
N VAL A 9 37.53 26.32 -20.51
CA VAL A 9 36.55 27.10 -19.72
C VAL A 9 35.12 26.70 -20.07
N ILE A 10 34.80 26.51 -21.35
CA ILE A 10 33.47 26.04 -21.77
C ILE A 10 33.19 24.63 -21.23
N TYR A 11 34.17 23.73 -21.29
CA TYR A 11 34.03 22.37 -20.77
C TYR A 11 33.79 22.34 -19.24
N THR A 12 34.51 23.16 -18.47
CA THR A 12 34.33 23.23 -17.00
C THR A 12 33.00 23.86 -16.60
N ILE A 13 32.53 24.89 -17.31
CA ILE A 13 31.18 25.47 -17.10
C ILE A 13 30.09 24.44 -17.45
N SER A 14 30.28 23.68 -18.52
CA SER A 14 29.33 22.64 -18.94
C SER A 14 29.25 21.50 -17.93
N CYS A 15 30.40 20.98 -17.47
CA CYS A 15 30.46 19.96 -16.42
C CYS A 15 29.85 20.42 -15.09
N THR A 16 30.08 21.67 -14.68
CA THR A 16 29.53 22.18 -13.41
C THR A 16 28.03 22.46 -13.45
N GLN A 17 27.47 22.78 -14.62
CA GLN A 17 26.02 22.89 -14.83
C GLN A 17 25.37 21.50 -14.83
N ILE A 18 26.00 20.51 -15.48
CA ILE A 18 25.55 19.12 -15.50
C ILE A 18 25.58 18.52 -14.09
N THR A 19 26.68 18.62 -13.35
CA THR A 19 26.74 18.07 -11.98
C THR A 19 25.74 18.73 -11.03
N ARG A 20 25.50 20.04 -11.13
CA ARG A 20 24.46 20.70 -10.33
C ARG A 20 23.04 20.29 -10.72
N ALA A 21 22.81 19.95 -11.98
CA ALA A 21 21.52 19.43 -12.44
C ALA A 21 21.32 17.99 -11.95
N ASP A 22 22.37 17.17 -11.99
CA ASP A 22 22.39 15.80 -11.47
C ASP A 22 22.17 15.77 -9.95
N ASP A 23 22.87 16.62 -9.18
CA ASP A 23 22.69 16.74 -7.73
C ASP A 23 21.25 17.14 -7.35
N LYS A 24 20.64 18.05 -8.13
CA LYS A 24 19.23 18.44 -7.93
C LYS A 24 18.28 17.31 -8.29
N ALA A 25 18.53 16.60 -9.40
CA ALA A 25 17.72 15.48 -9.82
C ALA A 25 17.76 14.35 -8.78
N ASP A 26 18.94 14.07 -8.21
CA ASP A 26 19.11 13.05 -7.18
C ASP A 26 18.48 13.46 -5.84
N TYR A 27 18.54 14.75 -5.47
CA TYR A 27 17.78 15.29 -4.34
C TYR A 27 16.27 15.08 -4.51
N TYR A 28 15.71 15.42 -5.68
CA TYR A 28 14.27 15.23 -5.93
C TYR A 28 13.86 13.76 -5.95
N LYS A 29 14.67 12.87 -6.56
CA LYS A 29 14.43 11.42 -6.51
C LYS A 29 14.39 10.91 -5.07
N LYS A 30 15.32 11.35 -4.23
CA LYS A 30 15.36 10.97 -2.82
C LYS A 30 14.11 11.45 -2.07
N ALA A 31 13.74 12.71 -2.23
CA ALA A 31 12.54 13.27 -1.59
C ALA A 31 11.25 12.58 -2.05
N VAL A 32 11.13 12.24 -3.34
CA VAL A 32 9.99 11.48 -3.89
C VAL A 32 9.94 10.07 -3.31
N ASN A 33 11.08 9.39 -3.19
CA ASN A 33 11.12 8.06 -2.58
C ASN A 33 10.74 8.09 -1.09
N GLU A 34 11.27 9.03 -0.31
CA GLU A 34 10.89 9.23 1.10
C GLU A 34 9.38 9.47 1.24
N TYR A 35 8.81 10.32 0.38
CA TYR A 35 7.38 10.57 0.34
C TYR A 35 6.56 9.32 0.00
N HIS A 36 7.00 8.51 -0.97
CA HIS A 36 6.34 7.24 -1.28
C HIS A 36 6.34 6.28 -0.10
N GLU A 37 7.47 6.14 0.62
CA GLU A 37 7.55 5.28 1.80
C GLU A 37 6.61 5.74 2.92
N GLU A 38 6.54 7.06 3.17
CA GLU A 38 5.61 7.62 4.15
C GLU A 38 4.14 7.37 3.76
N GLN A 39 3.79 7.58 2.49
CA GLN A 39 2.44 7.31 1.98
C GLN A 39 2.06 5.83 2.12
N ILE A 40 2.97 4.90 1.82
CA ILE A 40 2.72 3.46 1.92
C ILE A 40 2.44 3.08 3.38
N LYS A 41 3.29 3.56 4.30
CA LYS A 41 3.13 3.32 5.74
C LYS A 41 1.83 3.91 6.27
N MET A 42 1.48 5.13 5.83
CA MET A 42 0.25 5.80 6.22
C MET A 42 -0.98 5.03 5.71
N SER A 43 -0.96 4.63 4.44
CA SER A 43 -2.06 3.89 3.80
C SER A 43 -2.30 2.55 4.50
N ASN A 44 -1.24 1.77 4.76
CA ASN A 44 -1.35 0.53 5.51
C ASN A 44 -1.94 0.74 6.92
N ASN A 45 -1.49 1.77 7.63
CA ASN A 45 -2.02 2.08 8.95
C ASN A 45 -3.52 2.44 8.91
N ILE A 46 -3.90 3.28 7.95
CA ILE A 46 -5.29 3.69 7.73
C ILE A 46 -6.16 2.47 7.49
N ILE A 47 -5.77 1.56 6.59
CA ILE A 47 -6.55 0.38 6.25
C ILE A 47 -6.80 -0.48 7.50
N ILE A 48 -5.76 -0.77 8.29
CA ILE A 48 -5.92 -1.55 9.52
C ILE A 48 -6.75 -0.81 10.57
N MET A 49 -6.58 0.51 10.72
CA MET A 49 -7.38 1.32 11.65
C MET A 49 -8.86 1.32 11.28
N GLU A 50 -9.18 1.52 10.01
CA GLU A 50 -10.56 1.54 9.52
C GLU A 50 -11.22 0.16 9.59
N LEU A 51 -10.47 -0.93 9.40
CA LEU A 51 -10.95 -2.29 9.68
C LEU A 51 -11.27 -2.48 11.16
N VAL A 52 -10.47 -1.92 12.07
CA VAL A 52 -10.76 -1.98 13.50
C VAL A 52 -11.98 -1.16 13.85
N TYR A 53 -12.08 0.07 13.34
CA TYR A 53 -13.23 0.94 13.59
C TYR A 53 -14.53 0.34 13.05
N SER A 54 -14.50 -0.27 11.86
CA SER A 54 -15.66 -0.94 11.25
C SER A 54 -16.12 -2.19 12.01
N LYS A 55 -15.23 -2.87 12.74
CA LYS A 55 -15.58 -4.07 13.51
C LYS A 55 -15.87 -3.80 14.98
N SER A 56 -15.47 -2.63 15.49
CA SER A 56 -15.75 -2.24 16.87
C SER A 56 -17.24 -1.93 17.06
N LYS A 57 -17.84 -2.59 18.05
CA LYS A 57 -19.17 -2.30 18.59
C LYS A 57 -19.14 -1.03 19.45
N SER A 58 -18.04 -0.79 20.17
CA SER A 58 -17.87 0.42 21.00
C SER A 58 -17.88 1.71 20.18
N LEU A 59 -17.56 1.61 18.89
CA LEU A 59 -17.57 2.72 17.93
C LEU A 59 -18.77 2.70 16.97
N GLU A 60 -19.78 1.86 17.23
CA GLU A 60 -20.95 1.74 16.36
C GLU A 60 -21.72 3.06 16.22
N GLU A 61 -21.90 3.79 17.32
CA GLU A 61 -22.58 5.09 17.31
C GLU A 61 -21.76 6.18 16.58
N TYR A 62 -20.43 6.17 16.74
CA TYR A 62 -19.52 7.04 16.01
C TYR A 62 -19.64 6.82 14.49
N ARG A 63 -19.77 5.56 14.04
CA ARG A 63 -19.98 5.23 12.63
C ARG A 63 -21.35 5.65 12.11
N ARG A 64 -22.41 5.49 12.90
CA ARG A 64 -23.78 5.88 12.50
C ARG A 64 -23.94 7.40 12.37
N ASN A 65 -23.21 8.17 13.15
CA ASN A 65 -23.21 9.64 13.09
C ASN A 65 -22.36 10.20 11.96
N CYS A 66 -21.76 9.34 11.15
CA CYS A 66 -20.92 9.72 10.05
C CYS A 66 -21.82 10.20 8.89
N MET A 67 -21.86 11.53 8.70
CA MET A 67 -22.79 12.21 7.80
C MET A 67 -22.55 11.80 6.34
N PRO A 68 -23.58 11.57 5.50
CA PRO A 68 -23.39 11.34 4.07
C PRO A 68 -22.60 12.51 3.45
N GLY A 69 -21.45 12.22 2.84
CA GLY A 69 -20.53 13.23 2.29
C GLY A 69 -19.36 13.61 3.21
N ALA A 70 -19.33 13.14 4.46
CA ALA A 70 -18.11 13.09 5.25
C ALA A 70 -17.31 11.84 4.86
N PHE A 71 -15.97 11.93 4.83
CA PHE A 71 -15.10 10.78 4.62
C PHE A 71 -15.21 9.84 5.82
N CYS A 72 -16.16 8.92 5.74
CA CYS A 72 -16.40 7.89 6.73
C CYS A 72 -15.57 6.66 6.39
N GLY A 73 -15.06 5.99 7.42
CA GLY A 73 -13.93 5.04 7.37
C GLY A 73 -13.74 4.17 6.14
N LEU A 74 -14.82 3.64 5.55
CA LEU A 74 -14.76 2.84 4.32
C LEU A 74 -14.20 3.62 3.13
N THR A 75 -14.61 4.88 2.92
CA THR A 75 -14.08 5.73 1.82
C THR A 75 -12.59 6.04 2.02
N VAL A 76 -12.16 6.22 3.28
CA VAL A 76 -10.75 6.49 3.60
C VAL A 76 -9.89 5.25 3.36
N MET A 77 -10.44 4.06 3.66
CA MET A 77 -9.80 2.78 3.36
C MET A 77 -9.67 2.53 1.85
N SER A 78 -10.74 2.75 1.06
CA SER A 78 -10.69 2.63 -0.40
C SER A 78 -9.63 3.56 -1.01
N LEU A 79 -9.60 4.83 -0.59
CA LEU A 79 -8.58 5.80 -1.05
C LEU A 79 -7.16 5.36 -0.68
N ALA A 80 -6.96 4.78 0.50
CA ALA A 80 -5.66 4.25 0.90
C ALA A 80 -5.24 3.06 0.03
N ILE A 81 -6.16 2.16 -0.32
CA ILE A 81 -5.93 1.02 -1.21
C ILE A 81 -5.60 1.50 -2.63
N GLU A 82 -6.41 2.40 -3.20
CA GLU A 82 -6.17 2.99 -4.51
C GLU A 82 -4.83 3.73 -4.56
N GLY A 83 -4.49 4.48 -3.50
CA GLY A 83 -3.21 5.16 -3.33
C GLY A 83 -2.03 4.19 -3.41
N LEU A 84 -2.13 3.03 -2.76
CA LEU A 84 -1.14 1.95 -2.90
C LEU A 84 -1.10 1.40 -4.34
N GLY A 85 -2.26 1.27 -5.00
CA GLY A 85 -2.38 0.83 -6.40
C GLY A 85 -1.62 1.72 -7.39
N VAL A 86 -1.68 3.05 -7.24
CA VAL A 86 -0.99 3.99 -8.13
C VAL A 86 0.46 4.29 -7.72
N ASN A 87 0.87 4.00 -6.48
CA ASN A 87 2.21 4.27 -5.99
C ASN A 87 3.28 3.41 -6.69
N THR A 88 4.29 4.02 -7.32
CA THR A 88 5.25 3.28 -8.14
C THR A 88 6.31 2.49 -7.36
N SER A 89 6.38 2.65 -6.04
CA SER A 89 7.35 1.94 -5.20
C SER A 89 7.03 0.44 -5.10
N PRO A 90 8.05 -0.46 -5.19
CA PRO A 90 7.87 -1.89 -4.97
C PRO A 90 7.23 -2.23 -3.61
N ALA A 91 7.55 -1.45 -2.56
CA ALA A 91 6.98 -1.65 -1.23
C ALA A 91 5.45 -1.46 -1.20
N ALA A 92 4.88 -0.69 -2.13
CA ALA A 92 3.43 -0.55 -2.24
C ALA A 92 2.79 -1.85 -2.72
N SER A 93 3.43 -2.55 -3.65
CA SER A 93 3.00 -3.88 -4.10
C SER A 93 3.05 -4.90 -2.96
N ASP A 94 4.13 -4.87 -2.16
CA ASP A 94 4.27 -5.78 -1.02
C ASP A 94 3.14 -5.59 -0.01
N VAL A 95 2.77 -4.33 0.28
CA VAL A 95 1.63 -4.03 1.16
C VAL A 95 0.32 -4.51 0.55
N LEU A 96 0.06 -4.28 -0.75
CA LEU A 96 -1.16 -4.79 -1.40
C LEU A 96 -1.27 -6.31 -1.29
N VAL A 97 -0.18 -7.04 -1.52
CA VAL A 97 -0.14 -8.50 -1.38
C VAL A 97 -0.39 -8.93 0.07
N ASP A 98 0.22 -8.26 1.05
CA ASP A 98 -0.01 -8.54 2.47
C ASP A 98 -1.45 -8.26 2.91
N LEU A 99 -2.16 -7.34 2.25
CA LEU A 99 -3.56 -7.06 2.56
C LEU A 99 -4.52 -8.18 2.13
N ILE A 100 -4.11 -9.11 1.27
CA ILE A 100 -4.95 -10.22 0.80
C ILE A 100 -5.45 -11.09 1.98
N VAL A 101 -4.65 -11.20 3.05
CA VAL A 101 -4.99 -12.00 4.23
C VAL A 101 -5.83 -11.24 5.27
N THR A 102 -6.24 -10.01 4.99
CA THR A 102 -7.11 -9.23 5.89
C THR A 102 -8.59 -9.58 5.66
N THR A 103 -9.44 -9.27 6.65
CA THR A 103 -10.88 -9.54 6.65
C THR A 103 -11.69 -8.35 6.11
N LEU A 104 -11.31 -7.88 4.92
CA LEU A 104 -12.03 -6.82 4.21
C LEU A 104 -13.50 -7.19 4.00
N ASP A 105 -14.38 -6.19 3.98
CA ASP A 105 -15.74 -6.38 3.48
C ASP A 105 -15.75 -6.49 1.94
N ALA A 106 -16.92 -6.72 1.36
CA ALA A 106 -17.03 -6.96 -0.08
C ALA A 106 -16.50 -5.79 -0.92
N GLY A 107 -16.80 -4.53 -0.53
CA GLY A 107 -16.37 -3.35 -1.26
C GLY A 107 -14.85 -3.14 -1.18
N ALA A 108 -14.28 -3.14 0.02
CA ALA A 108 -12.84 -2.97 0.19
C ALA A 108 -12.03 -4.14 -0.40
N SER A 109 -12.61 -5.34 -0.46
CA SER A 109 -11.99 -6.49 -1.13
C SER A 109 -11.90 -6.27 -2.64
N GLU A 110 -12.94 -5.72 -3.26
CA GLU A 110 -12.95 -5.36 -4.68
C GLU A 110 -11.93 -4.26 -4.99
N ASP A 111 -11.88 -3.21 -4.16
CA ASP A 111 -10.88 -2.14 -4.27
C ASP A 111 -9.45 -2.71 -4.21
N LEU A 112 -9.20 -3.66 -3.30
CA LEU A 112 -7.89 -4.30 -3.17
C LEU A 112 -7.55 -5.13 -4.41
N ASP A 113 -8.49 -5.95 -4.87
CA ASP A 113 -8.28 -6.78 -6.06
C ASP A 113 -7.98 -5.89 -7.28
N CYS A 114 -8.70 -4.77 -7.41
CA CYS A 114 -8.47 -3.80 -8.47
C CYS A 114 -7.14 -3.06 -8.36
N ALA A 115 -6.74 -2.62 -7.17
CA ALA A 115 -5.43 -2.03 -6.95
C ALA A 115 -4.30 -2.99 -7.33
N ILE A 116 -4.44 -4.29 -7.03
CA ILE A 116 -3.50 -5.35 -7.43
C ILE A 116 -3.51 -5.54 -8.96
N VAL A 117 -4.67 -5.65 -9.59
CA VAL A 117 -4.78 -5.82 -11.05
C VAL A 117 -4.20 -4.63 -11.81
N ILE A 118 -4.39 -3.40 -11.33
CA ILE A 118 -3.83 -2.17 -11.92
C ILE A 118 -2.29 -2.18 -11.92
N LYS A 119 -1.63 -2.78 -10.91
CA LYS A 119 -0.17 -2.99 -10.93
C LYS A 119 0.27 -3.89 -12.08
N GLY A 120 -0.61 -4.81 -12.49
CA GLY A 120 -0.42 -5.73 -13.60
C GLY A 120 0.86 -6.55 -13.46
N ASN A 121 1.67 -6.59 -14.53
CA ASN A 121 2.88 -7.42 -14.55
C ASN A 121 3.94 -7.06 -13.49
N LYS A 122 3.85 -5.89 -12.85
CA LYS A 122 4.82 -5.47 -11.82
C LYS A 122 4.64 -6.19 -10.48
N ILE A 123 3.43 -6.66 -10.16
CA ILE A 123 3.12 -7.35 -8.89
C ILE A 123 3.11 -8.89 -9.03
N LEU A 124 3.15 -9.38 -10.27
CA LEU A 124 3.08 -10.81 -10.60
C LEU A 124 4.12 -11.67 -9.85
N PRO A 125 5.41 -11.28 -9.78
CA PRO A 125 6.40 -12.05 -9.02
C PRO A 125 6.03 -12.21 -7.54
N GLN A 126 5.55 -11.14 -6.89
CA GLN A 126 5.13 -11.20 -5.49
C GLN A 126 3.89 -12.08 -5.27
N LEU A 127 2.98 -12.13 -6.24
CA LEU A 127 1.81 -13.02 -6.18
C LEU A 127 2.20 -14.49 -6.41
N GLU A 128 3.14 -14.75 -7.32
CA GLU A 128 3.62 -16.11 -7.61
C GLU A 128 4.45 -16.67 -6.44
N ASP A 129 5.21 -15.82 -5.73
CA ASP A 129 5.96 -16.16 -4.53
C ASP A 129 5.18 -15.95 -3.21
N PHE A 130 3.85 -15.77 -3.31
CA PHE A 130 3.03 -15.42 -2.16
C PHE A 130 3.09 -16.47 -1.04
N ASN A 131 3.39 -16.00 0.18
CA ASN A 131 3.48 -16.83 1.36
C ASN A 131 2.47 -16.38 2.42
N ILE A 132 1.42 -17.19 2.58
CA ILE A 132 0.31 -16.94 3.52
C ILE A 132 0.81 -16.70 4.95
N GLU A 133 1.76 -17.52 5.43
CA GLU A 133 2.24 -17.43 6.81
C GLU A 133 3.02 -16.13 7.06
N ASN A 134 3.84 -15.71 6.09
CA ASN A 134 4.54 -14.43 6.17
C ASN A 134 3.55 -13.25 6.15
N SER A 135 2.58 -13.24 5.25
CA SER A 135 1.58 -12.16 5.18
C SER A 135 0.68 -12.12 6.42
N LEU A 136 0.29 -13.28 6.97
CA LEU A 136 -0.44 -13.34 8.25
C LEU A 136 0.40 -12.81 9.43
N SER A 137 1.69 -13.14 9.46
CA SER A 137 2.63 -12.61 10.45
C SER A 137 2.74 -11.08 10.35
N ASN A 138 2.88 -10.54 9.13
CA ASN A 138 2.93 -9.11 8.87
C ASN A 138 1.62 -8.41 9.29
N CYS A 139 0.47 -8.99 8.96
CA CYS A 139 -0.85 -8.49 9.39
C CYS A 139 -0.94 -8.41 10.92
N ASN A 140 -0.56 -9.48 11.62
CA ASN A 140 -0.56 -9.52 13.08
C ASN A 140 0.39 -8.48 13.69
N ALA A 141 1.60 -8.34 13.14
CA ALA A 141 2.58 -7.36 13.60
C ALA A 141 2.07 -5.92 13.44
N ASN A 142 1.48 -5.60 12.29
CA ASN A 142 0.89 -4.28 12.01
C ASN A 142 -0.29 -3.97 12.94
N PHE A 143 -1.22 -4.92 13.11
CA PHE A 143 -2.32 -4.79 14.06
C PHE A 143 -1.80 -4.57 15.49
N SER A 144 -0.87 -5.41 15.94
CA SER A 144 -0.30 -5.33 17.29
C SER A 144 0.40 -4.00 17.56
N LYS A 145 1.09 -3.45 16.56
CA LYS A 145 1.74 -2.14 16.64
C LYS A 145 0.72 -1.03 16.83
N LEU A 146 -0.36 -1.03 16.04
CA LEU A 146 -1.43 -0.02 16.13
C LEU A 146 -2.25 -0.16 17.40
N LYS A 147 -2.57 -1.40 17.81
CA LYS A 147 -3.22 -1.72 19.10
C LYS A 147 -2.43 -1.15 20.28
N LYS A 148 -1.09 -1.19 20.22
CA LYS A 148 -0.20 -0.61 21.23
C LYS A 148 0.02 0.89 21.11
N SER A 149 -0.50 1.60 20.11
CA SER A 149 -0.25 3.04 19.94
C SER A 149 -1.56 3.83 19.85
N VAL A 150 -2.24 3.76 18.72
CA VAL A 150 -3.43 4.56 18.38
C VAL A 150 -4.75 3.87 18.72
N LEU A 151 -4.78 2.55 18.78
CA LEU A 151 -6.02 1.76 18.99
C LEU A 151 -6.12 1.19 20.43
N ARG A 152 -5.40 1.79 21.38
CA ARG A 152 -5.29 1.29 22.77
C ARG A 152 -6.61 1.19 23.50
N THR A 153 -7.57 2.05 23.17
CA THR A 153 -8.85 2.19 23.88
C THR A 153 -9.97 1.30 23.30
N ILE A 154 -9.70 0.54 22.24
CA ILE A 154 -10.71 -0.24 21.50
C ILE A 154 -10.49 -1.72 21.80
N ASP A 155 -11.14 -2.25 22.83
CA ASP A 155 -10.86 -3.59 23.37
C ASP A 155 -11.76 -4.70 22.84
N ASP A 156 -12.77 -4.34 22.07
CA ASP A 156 -13.76 -5.27 21.52
C ASP A 156 -13.39 -5.80 20.13
N VAL A 157 -12.18 -5.50 19.63
CA VAL A 157 -11.63 -6.00 18.36
C VAL A 157 -10.31 -6.70 18.61
N SER A 158 -10.21 -7.93 18.12
CA SER A 158 -9.03 -8.79 18.23
C SER A 158 -8.32 -8.92 16.88
N VAL A 159 -7.10 -9.48 16.90
CA VAL A 159 -6.36 -9.75 15.66
C VAL A 159 -7.10 -10.71 14.72
N ASN A 160 -7.87 -11.66 15.26
CA ASN A 160 -8.66 -12.62 14.45
C ASN A 160 -9.81 -11.95 13.72
N ASP A 161 -10.26 -10.78 14.19
CA ASP A 161 -11.30 -10.02 13.52
C ASP A 161 -10.75 -9.31 12.29
N ILE A 162 -9.43 -9.06 12.23
CA ILE A 162 -8.74 -8.26 11.20
C ILE A 162 -7.91 -9.13 10.24
N CYS A 163 -7.20 -10.13 10.75
CA CYS A 163 -6.35 -11.04 10.00
C CYS A 163 -7.03 -12.40 9.88
N GLN A 164 -6.99 -13.02 8.70
CA GLN A 164 -7.59 -14.33 8.42
C GLN A 164 -6.74 -15.50 8.97
N LEU A 165 -6.47 -15.50 10.28
CA LEU A 165 -5.60 -16.47 10.97
C LEU A 165 -6.19 -17.89 11.04
N ASN A 166 -7.44 -18.08 10.62
CA ASN A 166 -8.06 -19.39 10.58
C ASN A 166 -7.54 -20.19 9.37
N LYS A 167 -6.88 -21.32 9.65
CA LYS A 167 -6.36 -22.25 8.63
C LYS A 167 -7.41 -22.71 7.63
N SER A 168 -8.69 -22.78 8.01
CA SER A 168 -9.77 -23.14 7.09
C SER A 168 -9.98 -22.12 5.97
N ARG A 169 -9.46 -20.89 6.11
CA ARG A 169 -9.50 -19.83 5.10
C ARG A 169 -8.27 -19.80 4.20
N HIS A 170 -7.24 -20.62 4.47
CA HIS A 170 -6.03 -20.64 3.63
C HIS A 170 -6.36 -21.02 2.19
N GLU A 171 -7.31 -21.92 1.98
CA GLU A 171 -7.72 -22.31 0.62
C GLU A 171 -8.42 -21.17 -0.11
N THR A 172 -9.28 -20.41 0.58
CA THR A 172 -9.89 -19.19 0.03
C THR A 172 -8.85 -18.16 -0.37
N ILE A 173 -7.83 -17.95 0.47
CA ILE A 173 -6.72 -17.03 0.18
C ILE A 173 -5.93 -17.50 -1.04
N LYS A 174 -5.60 -18.80 -1.13
CA LYS A 174 -4.90 -19.36 -2.31
C LYS A 174 -5.70 -19.18 -3.60
N ASN A 175 -7.00 -19.46 -3.56
CA ASN A 175 -7.87 -19.29 -4.71
C ASN A 175 -7.92 -17.82 -5.15
N ARG A 176 -8.08 -16.89 -4.20
CA ARG A 176 -8.04 -15.45 -4.49
C ARG A 176 -6.73 -15.03 -5.16
N VAL A 177 -5.59 -15.48 -4.64
CA VAL A 177 -4.27 -15.19 -5.25
C VAL A 177 -4.17 -15.78 -6.66
N HIS A 178 -4.66 -17.01 -6.86
CA HIS A 178 -4.71 -17.63 -8.18
C HIS A 178 -5.55 -16.80 -9.17
N ASP A 179 -6.74 -16.37 -8.75
CA ASP A 179 -7.66 -15.58 -9.57
C ASP A 179 -7.08 -14.21 -9.94
N LEU A 180 -6.36 -13.57 -9.01
CA LEU A 180 -5.61 -12.33 -9.27
C LEU A 180 -4.51 -12.53 -10.31
N ILE A 181 -3.74 -13.62 -10.20
CA ILE A 181 -2.70 -13.98 -11.19
C ILE A 181 -3.33 -14.18 -12.57
N GLN A 182 -4.46 -14.91 -12.65
CA GLN A 182 -5.16 -15.13 -13.94
C GLN A 182 -5.72 -13.83 -14.52
N SER A 183 -6.26 -12.96 -13.68
CA SER A 183 -6.80 -11.66 -14.10
C SER A 183 -5.71 -10.76 -14.69
N ILE A 184 -4.54 -10.71 -14.04
CA ILE A 184 -3.38 -9.96 -14.56
C ILE A 184 -2.90 -10.56 -15.89
N LYS A 185 -2.75 -11.90 -15.98
CA LYS A 185 -2.31 -12.59 -17.20
C LYS A 185 -3.30 -12.39 -18.36
N SER A 186 -4.58 -12.31 -18.05
CA SER A 186 -5.67 -12.06 -19.01
C SER A 186 -5.86 -10.59 -19.37
N LYS A 187 -5.11 -9.68 -18.73
CA LYS A 187 -5.22 -8.22 -18.90
C LYS A 187 -6.62 -7.70 -18.61
N THR A 188 -7.26 -8.23 -17.57
CA THR A 188 -8.54 -7.74 -17.07
C THR A 188 -8.42 -6.26 -16.70
N VAL A 189 -9.48 -5.49 -16.94
CA VAL A 189 -9.59 -4.09 -16.55
C VAL A 189 -10.63 -4.01 -15.43
N CYS A 190 -10.31 -3.26 -14.38
CA CYS A 190 -11.30 -2.89 -13.37
C CYS A 190 -12.12 -1.70 -13.84
N GLU A 191 -13.44 -1.76 -13.63
CA GLU A 191 -14.41 -0.72 -14.01
C GLU A 191 -14.56 0.35 -12.93
#